data_AF-A0A836GSU3-F1
#
_entry.id   AF-A0A836GSU3-F1
#
_cell.length_a   1.000
_cell.length_b   1.000
_cell.length_c   1.000
_cell.angle_alpha   90.00
_cell.angle_beta   90.00
_cell.angle_gamma   90.00
#
_symmetry.space_group_name_H-M   'P 1'
#
loop_
_entity.id
_entity.type
_entity.pdbx_description
1 polymer ?
#
loop_
_entity_poly.entity_id
_entity_poly.type
_entity_poly.pdbx_seq_one_letter_code
_entity_poly.pdbx_strand_id
1 'polypeptide(L)'
;MFRGRIELIIGPMFAGKTTELMRRVKREIHARRSCFVIKYSKDTRYDEHNVASHDQLMLRAQAAVSQLKEVRDSWQRFDVLAIDEGQFFSDLVDFCNTAADAGKVVMVSALDGDYRRKPFGQICELVPYCEAVDKLTAVCMMCHEQPACFTRRTVNVEKQELIGGADMYIATCRECYTQQQLPSIEEMRTQQLAIKEVEKRFLNVAVKKAATGPETPEKPAGGWSARNGVSTLPKTATEGAAVSGPTVGMKSSRDQGEMRAFTAEPSKHQRVESACTASAKSSE
;
A
#
# COMPACT_ATOMS: atom_id res chain seq x y z
N MET A 1 12.60 10.28 -17.61
CA MET A 1 11.14 10.18 -17.85
C MET A 1 10.59 9.19 -16.85
N PHE A 2 9.60 9.57 -16.04
CA PHE A 2 8.95 8.60 -15.16
C PHE A 2 8.09 7.67 -16.00
N ARG A 3 8.12 6.37 -15.72
CA ARG A 3 7.18 5.42 -16.32
C ARG A 3 5.97 5.34 -15.40
N GLY A 4 4.78 5.60 -15.94
CA GLY A 4 3.55 5.32 -15.23
C GLY A 4 3.39 3.82 -14.99
N ARG A 5 2.60 3.48 -13.97
CA ARG A 5 2.27 2.10 -13.59
C ARG A 5 1.12 2.08 -12.59
N ILE A 6 0.44 0.94 -12.48
CA ILE A 6 -0.61 0.65 -11.50
C ILE A 6 -0.12 -0.48 -10.57
N GLU A 7 -0.01 -0.16 -9.28
CA GLU A 7 0.27 -1.12 -8.19
C GLU A 7 -1.02 -1.38 -7.40
N LEU A 8 -1.47 -2.64 -7.31
CA LEU A 8 -2.71 -3.02 -6.63
C LEU A 8 -2.43 -3.87 -5.39
N ILE A 9 -2.85 -3.38 -4.22
CA ILE A 9 -2.75 -4.03 -2.91
C ILE A 9 -4.15 -4.54 -2.53
N ILE A 10 -4.32 -5.85 -2.50
CA ILE A 10 -5.60 -6.52 -2.21
C ILE A 10 -5.50 -7.47 -1.01
N GLY A 11 -6.62 -8.06 -0.61
CA GLY A 11 -6.74 -8.91 0.57
C GLY A 11 -7.96 -8.56 1.44
N PRO A 12 -8.26 -9.37 2.46
CA PRO A 12 -9.44 -9.16 3.30
C PRO A 12 -9.32 -7.90 4.18
N MET A 13 -10.34 -7.65 4.99
CA MET A 13 -10.23 -6.71 6.11
C MET A 13 -9.13 -7.17 7.08
N PHE A 14 -8.57 -6.22 7.85
CA PHE A 14 -7.49 -6.45 8.83
C PHE A 14 -6.14 -6.92 8.27
N ALA A 15 -5.99 -7.08 6.94
CA ALA A 15 -4.72 -7.45 6.29
C ALA A 15 -3.70 -6.30 6.14
N GLY A 16 -3.91 -5.14 6.78
CA GLY A 16 -2.95 -4.02 6.75
C GLY A 16 -2.82 -3.27 5.43
N LYS A 17 -3.78 -3.37 4.49
CA LYS A 17 -3.70 -2.79 3.14
C LYS A 17 -3.41 -1.28 3.13
N THR A 18 -4.18 -0.48 3.87
CA THR A 18 -3.93 0.97 4.05
C THR A 18 -2.52 1.22 4.62
N THR A 19 -2.07 0.42 5.58
CA THR A 19 -0.71 0.55 6.16
C THR A 19 0.38 0.33 5.11
N GLU A 20 0.23 -0.69 4.26
CA GLU A 20 1.16 -0.97 3.16
C GLU A 20 1.13 0.13 2.09
N LEU A 21 -0.06 0.61 1.69
CA LEU A 21 -0.22 1.76 0.80
C LEU A 21 0.51 2.99 1.35
N MET A 22 0.28 3.32 2.62
CA MET A 22 0.92 4.47 3.26
C MET A 22 2.44 4.28 3.43
N ARG A 23 2.92 3.05 3.64
CA ARG A 23 4.37 2.74 3.63
C ARG A 23 4.98 3.00 2.25
N ARG A 24 4.30 2.64 1.15
CA ARG A 24 4.76 2.97 -0.20
C ARG A 24 4.73 4.47 -0.45
N VAL A 25 3.67 5.19 -0.06
CA VAL A 25 3.60 6.66 -0.16
C VAL A 25 4.76 7.33 0.58
N LYS A 26 5.07 6.92 1.83
CA LYS A 26 6.22 7.44 2.58
C LYS A 26 7.55 7.22 1.85
N ARG A 27 7.76 6.06 1.21
CA ARG A 27 8.94 5.77 0.38
C ARG A 27 9.08 6.77 -0.78
N GLU A 28 7.98 7.07 -1.47
CA GLU A 28 7.98 8.05 -2.57
C GLU A 28 8.25 9.49 -2.08
N ILE A 29 7.71 9.87 -0.91
CA ILE A 29 8.02 11.16 -0.26
C ILE A 29 9.51 11.27 0.08
N HIS A 30 10.14 10.21 0.61
CA HIS A 30 11.59 10.18 0.84
C HIS A 30 12.40 10.30 -0.46
N ALA A 31 11.86 9.81 -1.59
CA ALA A 31 12.41 10.05 -2.94
C ALA A 31 12.08 11.45 -3.51
N ARG A 32 11.53 12.37 -2.70
CA ARG A 32 11.11 13.74 -3.04
C ARG A 32 10.00 13.81 -4.10
N ARG A 33 9.15 12.79 -4.19
CA ARG A 33 8.04 12.73 -5.14
C ARG A 33 6.74 13.20 -4.51
N SER A 34 5.99 14.01 -5.24
CA SER A 34 4.73 14.59 -4.78
C SER A 34 3.61 13.55 -4.81
N CYS A 35 2.95 13.36 -3.66
CA CYS A 35 1.95 12.31 -3.48
C CYS A 35 0.57 12.91 -3.20
N PHE A 36 -0.48 12.34 -3.80
CA PHE A 36 -1.88 12.66 -3.55
C PHE A 36 -2.62 11.42 -3.07
N VAL A 37 -3.24 11.51 -1.89
CA VAL A 37 -3.98 10.39 -1.29
C VAL A 37 -5.48 10.65 -1.46
N ILE A 38 -6.20 9.69 -2.06
CA ILE A 38 -7.64 9.75 -2.29
C ILE A 38 -8.31 8.69 -1.42
N LYS A 39 -9.30 9.10 -0.64
CA LYS A 39 -10.09 8.23 0.25
C LYS A 39 -11.57 8.27 -0.14
N TYR A 40 -12.29 7.21 0.22
CA TYR A 40 -13.74 7.18 0.08
C TYR A 40 -14.44 8.01 1.14
N SER A 41 -15.26 8.99 0.74
CA SER A 41 -15.84 10.00 1.64
C SER A 41 -16.86 9.46 2.64
N LYS A 42 -17.51 8.32 2.36
CA LYS A 42 -18.46 7.70 3.30
C LYS A 42 -17.80 6.80 4.35
N ASP A 43 -16.48 6.65 4.30
CA ASP A 43 -15.74 5.82 5.25
C ASP A 43 -15.09 6.66 6.36
N THR A 44 -15.90 7.03 7.34
CA THR A 44 -15.50 7.89 8.47
C THR A 44 -14.80 7.13 9.61
N ARG A 45 -14.64 5.80 9.50
CA ARG A 45 -14.11 4.92 10.58
C ARG A 45 -12.74 5.36 11.12
N TYR A 46 -11.93 6.00 10.27
CA TYR A 46 -10.59 6.45 10.63
C TYR A 46 -10.56 7.86 11.23
N ASP A 47 -11.57 8.71 10.98
CA ASP A 47 -11.52 10.11 11.41
C ASP A 47 -11.97 10.27 12.87
N GLU A 48 -12.81 9.37 13.38
CA GLU A 48 -13.31 9.38 14.78
C GLU A 48 -12.27 8.95 15.83
N HIS A 49 -11.16 8.33 15.41
CA HIS A 49 -10.18 7.71 16.33
C HIS A 49 -8.73 8.15 16.12
N ASN A 50 -8.44 8.99 15.12
CA ASN A 50 -7.07 9.41 14.82
C ASN A 50 -6.63 10.59 15.71
N VAL A 51 -6.33 10.28 16.98
CA VAL A 51 -5.58 11.17 17.87
C VAL A 51 -4.28 11.56 17.15
N ALA A 52 -4.08 12.87 16.96
CA ALA A 52 -3.06 13.44 16.09
C ALA A 52 -1.65 12.85 16.33
N SER A 53 -1.28 11.90 15.48
CA SER A 53 0.09 11.39 15.39
C SER A 53 0.91 12.25 14.43
N HIS A 54 2.22 12.32 14.69
CA HIS A 54 3.21 13.18 14.03
C HIS A 54 3.30 12.99 12.49
N ASP A 55 2.62 12.00 11.92
CA ASP A 55 2.49 11.74 10.48
C ASP A 55 1.57 12.74 9.74
N GLN A 56 0.68 13.48 10.40
CA GLN A 56 -0.28 14.37 9.74
C GLN A 56 0.39 15.45 8.86
N LEU A 57 1.65 15.82 9.14
CA LEU A 57 2.42 16.76 8.32
C LEU A 57 2.85 16.21 6.95
N MET A 58 2.95 14.89 6.78
CA MET A 58 3.40 14.25 5.53
C MET A 58 2.32 14.17 4.45
N LEU A 59 1.04 14.34 4.80
CA LEU A 59 -0.11 13.97 3.94
C LEU A 59 -1.02 15.16 3.60
N ARG A 60 -0.43 16.35 3.40
CA ARG A 60 -1.14 17.61 3.11
C ARG A 60 -1.99 17.62 1.83
N ALA A 61 -1.89 16.59 1.00
CA ALA A 61 -2.72 16.39 -0.18
C ALA A 61 -3.59 15.14 0.02
N GLN A 62 -4.71 15.33 0.73
CA GLN A 62 -5.76 14.34 0.89
C GLN A 62 -7.07 14.86 0.31
N ALA A 63 -7.79 14.00 -0.41
CA ALA A 63 -9.17 14.24 -0.84
C ALA A 63 -10.05 13.09 -0.37
N ALA A 64 -11.20 13.42 0.21
CA ALA A 64 -12.27 12.46 0.53
C ALA A 64 -13.40 12.69 -0.47
N VAL A 65 -13.63 11.71 -1.36
CA VAL A 65 -14.58 11.82 -2.49
C VAL A 65 -15.45 10.57 -2.60
N SER A 66 -16.60 10.67 -3.26
CA SER A 66 -17.45 9.49 -3.51
C SER A 66 -17.22 8.84 -4.88
N GLN A 67 -16.69 9.62 -5.84
CA GLN A 67 -16.29 9.20 -7.20
C GLN A 67 -14.96 9.87 -7.54
N LEU A 68 -14.06 9.18 -8.24
CA LEU A 68 -12.70 9.70 -8.51
C LEU A 68 -12.74 10.95 -9.40
N LYS A 69 -13.68 11.05 -10.34
CA LYS A 69 -13.89 12.26 -11.16
C LYS A 69 -14.11 13.55 -10.35
N GLU A 70 -14.52 13.46 -9.07
CA GLU A 70 -14.64 14.63 -8.18
C GLU A 70 -13.31 15.34 -7.95
N VAL A 71 -12.17 14.64 -8.05
CA VAL A 71 -10.84 15.27 -7.93
C VAL A 71 -10.45 16.14 -9.14
N ARG A 72 -11.22 16.07 -10.24
CA ARG A 72 -11.01 16.84 -11.49
C ARG A 72 -9.54 16.77 -11.93
N ASP A 73 -8.91 17.90 -12.24
CA ASP A 73 -7.50 17.97 -12.66
C ASP A 73 -6.51 18.08 -11.49
N SER A 74 -6.98 18.07 -10.24
CA SER A 74 -6.10 18.31 -9.08
C SER A 74 -5.01 17.25 -8.90
N TRP A 75 -5.22 16.04 -9.43
CA TRP A 75 -4.23 14.96 -9.44
C TRP A 75 -3.08 15.19 -10.42
N GLN A 76 -3.27 16.00 -11.48
CA GLN A 76 -2.29 16.14 -12.57
C GLN A 76 -0.95 16.72 -12.11
N ARG A 77 -0.95 17.56 -11.06
CA ARG A 77 0.27 18.17 -10.50
C ARG A 77 1.12 17.23 -9.63
N PHE A 78 0.63 16.03 -9.34
CA PHE A 78 1.32 15.07 -8.46
C PHE A 78 2.07 14.01 -9.27
N ASP A 79 3.04 13.37 -8.65
CA ASP A 79 3.84 12.28 -9.21
C ASP A 79 3.24 10.88 -8.93
N VAL A 80 2.56 10.77 -7.79
CA VAL A 80 2.04 9.51 -7.22
C VAL A 80 0.60 9.74 -6.77
N LEU A 81 -0.31 8.85 -7.17
CA LEU A 81 -1.70 8.83 -6.73
C LEU A 81 -1.90 7.57 -5.88
N ALA A 82 -2.43 7.73 -4.66
CA ALA A 82 -2.66 6.63 -3.73
C ALA A 82 -4.15 6.58 -3.37
N ILE A 83 -4.87 5.60 -3.89
CA ILE A 83 -6.31 5.41 -3.72
C ILE A 83 -6.53 4.36 -2.64
N ASP A 84 -7.20 4.71 -1.55
CA ASP A 84 -7.55 3.77 -0.48
C ASP A 84 -9.05 3.44 -0.49
N GLU A 85 -9.39 2.22 -0.04
CA GLU A 85 -10.72 1.60 -0.13
C GLU A 85 -11.28 1.62 -1.58
N GLY A 86 -10.41 1.31 -2.55
CA GLY A 86 -10.65 1.46 -3.99
C GLY A 86 -11.90 0.78 -4.53
N GLN A 87 -12.40 -0.28 -3.87
CA GLN A 87 -13.58 -1.04 -4.29
C GLN A 87 -14.89 -0.23 -4.30
N PHE A 88 -14.91 0.94 -3.66
CA PHE A 88 -16.09 1.81 -3.64
C PHE A 88 -16.17 2.79 -4.82
N PHE A 89 -15.11 2.91 -5.63
CA PHE A 89 -15.10 3.79 -6.80
C PHE A 89 -15.56 3.03 -8.05
N SER A 90 -16.66 3.49 -8.65
CA SER A 90 -17.22 2.93 -9.89
C SER A 90 -16.51 3.42 -11.16
N ASP A 91 -15.60 4.39 -11.03
CA ASP A 91 -14.80 5.01 -12.08
C ASP A 91 -13.29 4.69 -11.93
N LEU A 92 -12.97 3.59 -11.23
CA LEU A 92 -11.60 3.22 -10.85
C LEU A 92 -10.74 2.84 -12.05
N VAL A 93 -11.22 1.97 -12.93
CA VAL A 93 -10.40 1.42 -14.04
C VAL A 93 -10.02 2.53 -15.01
N ASP A 94 -10.97 3.37 -15.42
CA ASP A 94 -10.74 4.49 -16.34
C ASP A 94 -9.79 5.52 -15.73
N PHE A 95 -9.97 5.87 -14.45
CA PHE A 95 -9.11 6.82 -13.74
C PHE A 95 -7.67 6.30 -13.61
N CYS A 96 -7.50 5.04 -13.21
CA CYS A 96 -6.16 4.45 -13.01
C CYS A 96 -5.37 4.38 -14.32
N ASN A 97 -6.01 3.93 -15.42
CA ASN A 97 -5.37 3.91 -16.73
C ASN A 97 -5.04 5.31 -17.22
N THR A 98 -5.99 6.26 -17.18
CA THR A 98 -5.77 7.66 -17.59
C THR A 98 -4.59 8.29 -16.85
N ALA A 99 -4.46 8.04 -15.54
CA ALA A 99 -3.35 8.53 -14.75
C ALA A 99 -2.02 7.81 -15.07
N ALA A 100 -2.02 6.49 -15.23
CA ALA A 100 -0.82 5.73 -15.59
C ALA A 100 -0.28 6.14 -16.97
N ASP A 101 -1.15 6.28 -17.98
CA ASP A 101 -0.80 6.75 -19.32
C ASP A 101 -0.24 8.19 -19.29
N ALA A 102 -0.75 9.04 -18.39
CA ALA A 102 -0.21 10.36 -18.09
C ALA A 102 1.10 10.35 -17.26
N GLY A 103 1.74 9.18 -17.11
CA GLY A 103 3.05 8.99 -16.48
C GLY A 103 3.02 8.96 -14.94
N LYS A 104 1.85 8.78 -14.31
CA LYS A 104 1.73 8.72 -12.84
C LYS A 104 1.99 7.33 -12.30
N VAL A 105 2.52 7.24 -11.09
CA VAL A 105 2.50 5.99 -10.32
C VAL A 105 1.18 5.95 -9.56
N VAL A 106 0.29 5.02 -9.93
CA VAL A 106 -1.00 4.81 -9.28
C VAL A 106 -0.85 3.63 -8.32
N MET A 107 -1.22 3.81 -7.07
CA MET A 107 -1.23 2.78 -6.03
C MET A 107 -2.65 2.64 -5.50
N VAL A 108 -3.22 1.44 -5.49
CA VAL A 108 -4.59 1.18 -5.07
C VAL A 108 -4.60 0.18 -3.92
N SER A 109 -5.27 0.51 -2.81
CA SER A 109 -5.58 -0.39 -1.69
C SER A 109 -7.06 -0.71 -1.73
N ALA A 110 -7.43 -2.00 -1.80
CA ALA A 110 -8.83 -2.38 -1.92
C ALA A 110 -9.14 -3.81 -1.43
N LEU A 111 -10.41 -4.09 -1.15
CA LEU A 111 -10.94 -5.44 -1.00
C LEU A 111 -11.16 -6.05 -2.39
N ASP A 112 -10.54 -7.20 -2.69
CA ASP A 112 -10.81 -7.92 -3.94
C ASP A 112 -12.14 -8.69 -3.92
N GLY A 113 -12.58 -9.10 -2.74
CA GLY A 113 -13.85 -9.79 -2.53
C GLY A 113 -14.69 -9.16 -1.41
N ASP A 114 -16.00 -9.14 -1.62
CA ASP A 114 -16.97 -8.81 -0.59
C ASP A 114 -17.12 -9.94 0.45
N TYR A 115 -18.03 -9.74 1.42
CA TYR A 115 -18.29 -10.73 2.47
C TYR A 115 -18.90 -12.07 1.97
N ARG A 116 -19.34 -12.13 0.70
CA ARG A 116 -19.82 -13.33 0.00
C ARG A 116 -18.73 -13.93 -0.91
N ARG A 117 -17.54 -13.34 -0.95
CA ARG A 117 -16.41 -13.61 -1.88
C ARG A 117 -16.77 -13.35 -3.35
N LYS A 118 -17.70 -12.44 -3.63
CA LYS A 118 -17.94 -11.91 -4.97
C LYS A 118 -16.98 -10.74 -5.24
N PRO A 119 -16.55 -10.51 -6.49
CA PRO A 119 -15.77 -9.33 -6.85
C PRO A 119 -16.38 -8.05 -6.27
N PHE A 120 -15.57 -7.24 -5.62
CA PHE A 120 -16.02 -5.97 -5.04
C PHE A 120 -15.69 -4.82 -6.00
N GLY A 121 -16.72 -4.16 -6.54
CA GLY A 121 -16.54 -3.09 -7.52
C GLY A 121 -15.70 -3.55 -8.73
N GLN A 122 -14.85 -2.67 -9.22
CA GLN A 122 -13.99 -2.94 -10.38
C GLN A 122 -12.62 -3.59 -10.03
N ILE A 123 -12.42 -4.08 -8.80
CA ILE A 123 -11.07 -4.52 -8.37
C ILE A 123 -10.55 -5.70 -9.19
N CYS A 124 -11.40 -6.67 -9.53
CA CYS A 124 -11.02 -7.76 -10.43
C CYS A 124 -10.86 -7.32 -11.89
N GLU A 125 -11.55 -6.25 -12.31
CA GLU A 125 -11.42 -5.64 -13.65
C GLU A 125 -10.12 -4.84 -13.80
N LEU A 126 -9.58 -4.30 -12.69
CA LEU A 126 -8.33 -3.56 -12.68
C LEU A 126 -7.08 -4.46 -12.82
N VAL A 127 -7.14 -5.72 -12.34
CA VAL A 127 -6.00 -6.66 -12.31
C VAL A 127 -5.22 -6.77 -13.64
N PRO A 128 -5.83 -6.88 -14.83
CA PRO A 128 -5.10 -6.98 -16.10
C PRO A 128 -4.31 -5.72 -16.49
N TYR A 129 -4.58 -4.58 -15.86
CA TYR A 129 -3.91 -3.30 -16.09
C TYR A 129 -2.76 -3.03 -15.10
N CYS A 130 -2.55 -3.91 -14.11
CA CYS A 130 -1.56 -3.70 -13.06
C CYS A 130 -0.20 -4.33 -13.39
N GLU A 131 0.89 -3.55 -13.32
CA GLU A 131 2.26 -4.09 -13.33
C GLU A 131 2.63 -4.83 -12.04
N ALA A 132 1.90 -4.60 -10.93
CA ALA A 132 2.06 -5.33 -9.68
C ALA A 132 0.72 -5.57 -8.97
N VAL A 133 0.51 -6.80 -8.48
CA VAL A 133 -0.66 -7.17 -7.67
C VAL A 133 -0.20 -7.93 -6.43
N ASP A 134 -0.33 -7.30 -5.27
CA ASP A 134 0.09 -7.83 -3.97
C ASP A 134 -1.14 -8.21 -3.14
N LYS A 135 -1.38 -9.52 -2.95
CA LYS A 135 -2.49 -10.00 -2.11
C LYS A 135 -2.03 -10.30 -0.69
N LEU A 136 -2.33 -9.39 0.23
CA LEU A 136 -2.02 -9.50 1.64
C LEU A 136 -2.97 -10.48 2.36
N THR A 137 -2.45 -11.14 3.38
CA THR A 137 -3.21 -12.01 4.29
C THR A 137 -3.33 -11.38 5.67
N ALA A 138 -4.47 -11.55 6.32
CA ALA A 138 -4.64 -11.28 7.74
C ALA A 138 -4.34 -12.54 8.59
N VAL A 139 -4.52 -12.47 9.91
CA VAL A 139 -4.63 -13.66 10.78
C VAL A 139 -6.10 -14.04 10.90
N CYS A 140 -6.43 -15.33 10.92
CA CYS A 140 -7.82 -15.77 11.10
C CYS A 140 -8.31 -15.54 12.53
N MET A 141 -9.35 -14.72 12.68
CA MET A 141 -9.95 -14.36 13.98
C MET A 141 -10.86 -15.44 14.58
N MET A 142 -10.92 -16.63 13.96
CA MET A 142 -11.65 -17.79 14.50
C MET A 142 -10.70 -18.84 15.05
N CYS A 143 -9.75 -19.34 14.24
CA CYS A 143 -8.77 -20.34 14.69
C CYS A 143 -7.44 -19.75 15.22
N HIS A 144 -7.11 -18.49 14.91
CA HIS A 144 -5.88 -17.78 15.30
C HIS A 144 -4.54 -18.37 14.81
N GLU A 145 -4.56 -19.57 14.22
CA GLU A 145 -3.39 -20.29 13.72
C GLU A 145 -3.11 -20.09 12.23
N GLN A 146 -4.14 -19.81 11.43
CA GLN A 146 -4.05 -19.82 9.96
C GLN A 146 -4.10 -18.42 9.34
N PRO A 147 -3.41 -18.19 8.20
CA PRO A 147 -3.61 -17.01 7.39
C PRO A 147 -5.08 -16.87 6.94
N ALA A 148 -5.60 -15.66 7.03
CA ALA A 148 -6.92 -15.30 6.55
C ALA A 148 -6.86 -14.61 5.20
N CYS A 149 -7.70 -15.10 4.28
CA CYS A 149 -7.81 -14.61 2.91
C CYS A 149 -9.23 -14.08 2.60
N PHE A 150 -10.17 -14.20 3.53
CA PHE A 150 -11.58 -13.85 3.33
C PHE A 150 -12.12 -12.97 4.47
N THR A 151 -12.89 -11.96 4.11
CA THR A 151 -13.72 -11.20 5.06
C THR A 151 -15.03 -11.94 5.25
N ARG A 152 -15.46 -12.16 6.50
CA ARG A 152 -16.78 -12.69 6.84
C ARG A 152 -17.54 -11.64 7.65
N ARG A 153 -18.80 -11.38 7.29
CA ARG A 153 -19.71 -10.50 8.04
C ARG A 153 -20.34 -11.26 9.20
N THR A 154 -20.42 -10.63 10.37
CA THR A 154 -20.95 -11.21 11.61
C THR A 154 -22.39 -10.75 11.91
N VAL A 155 -22.83 -9.64 11.29
CA VAL A 155 -24.18 -9.08 11.43
C VAL A 155 -25.10 -9.50 10.27
N ASN A 156 -26.39 -9.74 10.55
CA ASN A 156 -27.37 -10.13 9.55
C ASN A 156 -27.89 -8.94 8.74
N VAL A 157 -27.04 -8.42 7.85
CA VAL A 157 -27.35 -7.36 6.89
C VAL A 157 -26.96 -7.83 5.50
N GLU A 158 -27.83 -7.69 4.51
CA GLU A 158 -27.58 -8.22 3.16
C GLU A 158 -26.86 -7.26 2.20
N LYS A 159 -26.99 -5.94 2.41
CA LYS A 159 -26.42 -4.88 1.54
C LYS A 159 -24.91 -5.09 1.37
N GLN A 160 -24.40 -5.02 0.14
CA GLN A 160 -22.97 -5.22 -0.12
C GLN A 160 -22.12 -4.13 0.57
N GLU A 161 -22.38 -2.85 0.28
CA GLU A 161 -21.78 -1.69 0.95
C GLU A 161 -22.40 -1.50 2.36
N LEU A 162 -21.70 -1.99 3.39
CA LEU A 162 -21.96 -1.69 4.80
C LEU A 162 -20.61 -1.35 5.46
N ILE A 163 -20.42 -0.08 5.80
CA ILE A 163 -19.23 0.40 6.51
C ILE A 163 -19.28 -0.10 7.96
N GLY A 164 -18.18 -0.70 8.43
CA GLY A 164 -18.06 -1.27 9.77
C GLY A 164 -16.63 -1.74 10.05
N GLY A 165 -16.32 -2.04 11.30
CA GLY A 165 -15.01 -2.50 11.75
C GLY A 165 -15.03 -3.98 12.20
N ALA A 166 -14.25 -4.27 13.23
CA ALA A 166 -14.18 -5.59 13.87
C ALA A 166 -15.43 -5.96 14.71
N ASP A 167 -16.38 -5.03 14.81
CA ASP A 167 -17.72 -5.22 15.36
C ASP A 167 -18.68 -5.91 14.38
N MET A 168 -18.51 -5.69 13.07
CA MET A 168 -19.38 -6.23 12.00
C MET A 168 -18.69 -7.26 11.10
N TYR A 169 -17.36 -7.37 11.16
CA TYR A 169 -16.55 -8.19 10.26
C TYR A 169 -15.38 -8.86 10.96
N ILE A 170 -15.03 -10.05 10.47
CA ILE A 170 -13.85 -10.82 10.90
C ILE A 170 -13.05 -11.32 9.68
N ALA A 171 -11.73 -11.43 9.82
CA ALA A 171 -10.89 -12.11 8.85
C ALA A 171 -10.89 -13.63 9.11
N THR A 172 -11.04 -14.43 8.05
CA THR A 172 -11.17 -15.89 8.13
C THR A 172 -10.27 -16.63 7.14
N CYS A 173 -9.75 -17.77 7.57
CA CYS A 173 -9.16 -18.78 6.68
C CYS A 173 -10.27 -19.48 5.87
N ARG A 174 -9.88 -20.36 4.94
CA ARG A 174 -10.84 -21.06 4.05
C ARG A 174 -11.87 -21.89 4.81
N GLU A 175 -11.45 -22.59 5.86
CA GLU A 175 -12.30 -23.48 6.64
C GLU A 175 -13.29 -22.70 7.50
N CYS A 176 -12.79 -21.80 8.35
CA CYS A 176 -13.60 -20.96 9.24
C CYS A 176 -14.58 -20.05 8.49
N TYR A 177 -14.31 -19.68 7.23
CA TYR A 177 -15.30 -18.98 6.40
C TYR A 177 -16.55 -19.84 6.15
N THR A 178 -16.40 -21.16 5.99
CA THR A 178 -17.49 -22.09 5.64
C THR A 178 -18.23 -22.69 6.83
N GLN A 179 -17.68 -22.59 8.05
CA GLN A 179 -18.33 -23.05 9.28
C GLN A 179 -19.63 -22.26 9.53
N GLN A 180 -20.75 -22.93 9.81
CA GLN A 180 -22.03 -22.24 10.03
C GLN A 180 -21.99 -21.32 11.25
N GLN A 181 -21.35 -21.78 12.34
CA GLN A 181 -21.21 -21.01 13.57
C GLN A 181 -20.34 -19.77 13.35
N LEU A 182 -20.83 -18.62 13.84
CA LEU A 182 -20.08 -17.39 14.01
C LEU A 182 -19.62 -17.29 15.46
N PRO A 183 -18.47 -16.63 15.74
CA PRO A 183 -18.16 -16.23 17.11
C PRO A 183 -19.25 -15.28 17.62
N SER A 184 -19.66 -15.47 18.87
CA SER A 184 -20.55 -14.56 19.57
C SER A 184 -19.90 -13.19 19.79
N ILE A 185 -20.74 -12.17 20.04
CA ILE A 185 -20.27 -10.81 20.35
C ILE A 185 -19.32 -10.82 21.56
N GLU A 186 -19.57 -11.70 22.54
CA GLU A 186 -18.75 -11.79 23.75
C GLU A 186 -17.39 -12.45 23.49
N GLU A 187 -17.34 -13.49 22.64
CA GLU A 187 -16.07 -14.07 22.17
C GLU A 187 -15.24 -13.05 21.38
N MET A 188 -15.85 -12.28 20.47
CA MET A 188 -15.15 -11.23 19.72
C MET A 188 -14.60 -10.12 20.63
N ARG A 189 -15.36 -9.70 21.66
CA ARG A 189 -14.90 -8.75 22.68
C ARG A 189 -13.73 -9.30 23.50
N THR A 190 -13.83 -10.56 23.92
CA THR A 190 -12.79 -11.23 24.72
C THR A 190 -11.48 -11.33 23.92
N GLN A 191 -11.57 -11.67 22.63
CA GLN A 191 -10.43 -11.66 21.72
C GLN A 191 -9.81 -10.26 21.56
N GLN A 192 -10.62 -9.20 21.36
CA GLN A 192 -10.09 -7.84 21.29
C GLN A 192 -9.38 -7.40 22.58
N LEU A 193 -9.88 -7.80 23.75
CA LEU A 193 -9.23 -7.53 25.04
C LEU A 193 -7.90 -8.29 25.15
N ALA A 194 -7.85 -9.55 24.75
CA ALA A 194 -6.62 -10.35 24.73
C ALA A 194 -5.55 -9.76 23.79
N ILE A 195 -5.93 -9.32 22.59
CA ILE A 195 -5.02 -8.63 21.65
C ILE A 195 -4.46 -7.35 22.29
N LYS A 196 -5.33 -6.49 22.84
CA LYS A 196 -4.90 -5.25 23.54
C LYS A 196 -3.99 -5.52 24.74
N GLU A 197 -4.19 -6.63 25.45
CA GLU A 197 -3.31 -7.01 26.54
C GLU A 197 -1.92 -7.44 26.04
N VAL A 198 -1.86 -8.22 24.96
CA VAL A 198 -0.59 -8.59 24.30
C VAL A 198 0.14 -7.33 23.80
N GLU A 199 -0.55 -6.44 23.09
CA GLU A 199 -0.01 -5.15 22.63
C GLU A 199 0.53 -4.33 23.81
N LYS A 200 -0.25 -4.18 24.89
CA LYS A 200 0.16 -3.47 26.10
C LYS A 200 1.40 -4.09 26.75
N ARG A 201 1.49 -5.42 26.82
CA ARG A 201 2.68 -6.13 27.33
C ARG A 201 3.91 -5.83 26.46
N PHE A 202 3.80 -5.93 25.13
CA PHE A 202 4.91 -5.63 24.21
C PHE A 202 5.33 -4.15 24.22
N LEU A 203 4.38 -3.22 24.16
CA LEU A 203 4.66 -1.77 24.19
C LEU A 203 5.29 -1.35 25.52
N ASN A 204 4.81 -1.87 26.66
CA ASN A 204 5.43 -1.60 27.96
C ASN A 204 6.86 -2.18 28.05
N VAL A 205 7.15 -3.31 27.41
CA VAL A 205 8.51 -3.86 27.31
C VAL A 205 9.39 -2.98 26.41
N ALA A 206 8.87 -2.48 25.29
CA ALA A 206 9.59 -1.55 24.41
C ALA A 206 9.92 -0.23 25.11
N VAL A 207 8.97 0.36 25.85
CA VAL A 207 9.18 1.57 26.67
C VAL A 207 10.23 1.32 27.76
N LYS A 208 10.19 0.17 28.46
CA LYS A 208 11.21 -0.19 29.45
C LYS A 208 12.61 -0.35 28.84
N LYS A 209 12.74 -0.97 27.66
CA LYS A 209 14.03 -1.06 26.95
C LYS A 209 14.55 0.29 26.46
N ALA A 210 13.66 1.20 26.04
CA ALA A 210 14.04 2.56 25.64
C ALA A 210 14.48 3.44 26.83
N ALA A 211 13.97 3.15 28.03
CA ALA A 211 14.34 3.85 29.26
C ALA A 211 15.71 3.41 29.84
N THR A 212 16.26 2.27 29.41
CA THR A 212 17.59 1.78 29.81
C THR A 212 18.61 2.06 28.70
N GLY A 213 19.12 3.29 28.67
CA GLY A 213 20.26 3.67 27.85
C GLY A 213 21.57 3.02 28.33
N PRO A 214 22.64 2.98 27.50
CA PRO A 214 23.90 2.38 27.90
C PRO A 214 24.53 3.18 29.05
N GLU A 215 24.81 2.49 30.17
CA GLU A 215 25.54 3.08 31.29
C GLU A 215 26.92 3.53 30.81
N THR A 216 27.17 4.83 30.83
CA THR A 216 28.52 5.37 30.62
C THR A 216 29.37 5.00 31.84
N PRO A 217 30.53 4.32 31.67
CA PRO A 217 31.36 3.94 32.80
C PRO A 217 31.87 5.20 33.51
N GLU A 218 31.71 5.23 34.84
CA GLU A 218 32.11 6.36 35.67
C GLU A 218 33.61 6.63 35.52
N LYS A 219 33.98 7.89 35.25
CA LYS A 219 35.39 8.31 35.33
C LYS A 219 35.77 8.43 36.81
N PRO A 220 36.91 7.86 37.24
CA PRO A 220 37.38 8.03 38.60
C PRO A 220 37.74 9.50 38.87
N ALA A 221 37.31 10.01 40.02
CA ALA A 221 37.60 11.38 40.45
C ALA A 221 39.07 11.53 40.87
N GLY A 222 39.90 12.01 39.94
CA GLY A 222 41.27 12.48 40.18
C GLY A 222 41.45 13.82 39.50
N GLY A 223 41.54 14.91 40.28
CA GLY A 223 41.67 16.26 39.73
C GLY A 223 43.07 16.55 39.21
N TRP A 224 43.28 17.76 38.68
CA TRP A 224 44.55 18.51 38.76
C TRP A 224 44.23 20.01 38.64
N SER A 225 44.99 20.84 39.37
CA SER A 225 44.71 22.27 39.53
C SER A 225 45.49 23.14 38.55
N ALA A 226 44.82 24.17 38.02
CA ALA A 226 45.33 25.51 37.67
C ALA A 226 46.74 25.66 37.05
N ARG A 227 46.82 26.30 35.86
CA ARG A 227 47.37 27.66 35.70
C ARG A 227 47.25 28.24 34.28
N ASN A 228 47.29 29.57 34.25
CA ASN A 228 47.32 30.54 33.14
C ASN A 228 48.05 30.13 31.84
N GLY A 229 47.55 30.63 30.71
CA GLY A 229 48.27 30.70 29.43
C GLY A 229 47.52 31.54 28.38
N VAL A 230 48.17 32.57 27.82
CA VAL A 230 47.62 33.51 26.82
C VAL A 230 48.11 33.12 25.41
N SER A 231 47.46 33.65 24.36
CA SER A 231 47.90 33.64 22.93
C SER A 231 47.76 32.30 22.19
N THR A 232 47.65 32.21 20.86
CA THR A 232 47.15 33.13 19.80
C THR A 232 46.82 32.24 18.58
N LEU A 233 45.90 32.66 17.71
CA LEU A 233 45.77 32.06 16.37
C LEU A 233 46.98 32.39 15.50
N PRO A 234 47.31 31.52 14.54
CA PRO A 234 47.76 31.98 13.23
C PRO A 234 46.89 31.46 12.08
N LYS A 235 46.63 32.33 11.10
CA LYS A 235 46.20 31.98 9.74
C LYS A 235 47.41 32.13 8.81
N THR A 236 47.52 31.26 7.81
CA THR A 236 48.10 31.48 6.47
C THR A 236 47.69 30.25 5.62
N ALA A 237 47.11 30.37 4.42
CA ALA A 237 47.68 30.82 3.14
C ALA A 237 48.73 29.81 2.60
N THR A 238 48.77 29.40 1.31
CA THR A 238 48.02 29.81 0.10
C THR A 238 48.22 28.75 -1.02
N GLU A 239 47.40 28.78 -2.09
CA GLU A 239 47.71 28.36 -3.48
C GLU A 239 48.09 26.87 -3.75
N GLY A 240 47.90 26.30 -4.95
CA GLY A 240 47.27 26.77 -6.18
C GLY A 240 47.50 25.83 -7.38
N ALA A 241 46.93 26.19 -8.53
CA ALA A 241 47.17 25.67 -9.90
C ALA A 241 46.64 24.28 -10.31
N ALA A 242 46.13 24.24 -11.55
CA ALA A 242 45.68 23.06 -12.30
C ALA A 242 46.54 22.87 -13.57
N VAL A 243 46.59 21.65 -14.12
CA VAL A 243 47.19 21.35 -15.44
C VAL A 243 46.37 20.27 -16.16
N SER A 244 46.36 20.30 -17.50
CA SER A 244 45.44 19.59 -18.40
C SER A 244 46.11 18.67 -19.45
N GLY A 245 45.59 17.44 -19.63
CA GLY A 245 45.72 16.59 -20.85
C GLY A 245 47.10 15.97 -21.19
N PRO A 246 47.24 15.16 -22.28
CA PRO A 246 46.20 14.65 -23.20
C PRO A 246 46.28 13.12 -23.60
N THR A 247 45.28 12.71 -24.40
CA THR A 247 45.03 11.50 -25.24
C THR A 247 46.11 10.43 -25.60
N VAL A 248 45.74 9.12 -25.51
CA VAL A 248 45.91 7.97 -26.48
C VAL A 248 44.90 6.83 -26.10
N GLY A 249 44.30 5.96 -26.96
CA GLY A 249 44.15 6.05 -28.43
C GLY A 249 43.77 4.83 -29.33
N MET A 250 43.62 3.54 -28.91
CA MET A 250 43.52 2.39 -29.87
C MET A 250 42.56 1.20 -29.55
N LYS A 251 41.77 0.80 -30.56
CA LYS A 251 41.43 -0.56 -31.11
C LYS A 251 41.19 -1.79 -30.18
N SER A 252 40.44 -2.85 -30.53
CA SER A 252 39.30 -3.11 -31.46
C SER A 252 38.92 -4.62 -31.44
N SER A 253 37.66 -4.98 -31.15
CA SER A 253 37.03 -6.29 -31.45
C SER A 253 35.55 -6.20 -31.05
N ARG A 254 34.55 -6.15 -31.95
CA ARG A 254 34.05 -7.27 -32.76
C ARG A 254 33.95 -8.57 -31.97
N ASP A 255 32.75 -8.86 -31.48
CA ASP A 255 32.18 -10.19 -31.66
C ASP A 255 30.69 -10.06 -32.00
N GLN A 256 30.17 -10.95 -32.86
CA GLN A 256 28.81 -10.90 -33.39
C GLN A 256 28.03 -12.13 -32.92
N GLY A 257 27.04 -11.94 -32.06
CA GLY A 257 26.06 -12.97 -31.68
C GLY A 257 24.76 -12.78 -32.48
N GLU A 258 24.39 -13.77 -33.28
CA GLU A 258 23.33 -13.65 -34.29
C GLU A 258 21.92 -13.43 -33.71
N MET A 259 21.16 -12.52 -34.33
CA MET A 259 19.70 -12.55 -34.28
C MET A 259 19.19 -13.69 -35.17
N ARG A 260 18.44 -14.65 -34.61
CA ARG A 260 17.57 -15.53 -35.42
C ARG A 260 16.16 -14.98 -35.42
N ALA A 261 15.81 -14.31 -36.52
CA ALA A 261 14.42 -14.00 -36.83
C ALA A 261 13.68 -15.29 -37.23
N PHE A 262 12.46 -15.47 -36.71
CA PHE A 262 11.51 -16.45 -37.21
C PHE A 262 10.36 -15.72 -37.91
N THR A 263 10.32 -15.86 -39.23
CA THR A 263 9.22 -15.50 -40.12
C THR A 263 9.00 -16.69 -41.05
N ALA A 264 7.80 -17.07 -41.47
CA ALA A 264 6.44 -16.80 -41.02
C ALA A 264 5.54 -17.91 -41.63
N GLU A 265 4.30 -18.08 -41.16
CA GLU A 265 3.12 -18.28 -42.04
C GLU A 265 1.80 -18.37 -41.24
N PRO A 266 0.65 -17.93 -41.80
CA PRO A 266 -0.61 -17.85 -41.06
C PRO A 266 -1.53 -19.07 -41.27
N SER A 267 -2.09 -19.62 -40.19
CA SER A 267 -3.15 -20.63 -40.28
C SER A 267 -4.53 -20.01 -40.49
N LYS A 268 -5.29 -20.63 -41.41
CA LYS A 268 -6.53 -20.12 -42.01
C LYS A 268 -7.67 -19.90 -41.01
N HIS A 269 -8.48 -18.87 -41.26
CA HIS A 269 -9.79 -18.70 -40.65
C HIS A 269 -10.70 -19.92 -40.85
N GLN A 270 -11.51 -20.23 -39.84
CA GLN A 270 -12.87 -20.71 -40.08
C GLN A 270 -13.84 -19.98 -39.13
N ARG A 271 -14.71 -19.16 -39.73
CA ARG A 271 -15.76 -18.38 -39.06
C ARG A 271 -16.98 -19.28 -38.89
N VAL A 272 -17.46 -19.44 -37.66
CA VAL A 272 -18.75 -20.06 -37.37
C VAL A 272 -19.65 -18.99 -36.75
N GLU A 273 -20.65 -18.57 -37.50
CA GLU A 273 -21.75 -17.72 -37.04
C GLU A 273 -23.09 -18.42 -37.39
N SER A 274 -24.18 -17.87 -36.87
CA SER A 274 -25.55 -18.42 -36.80
C SER A 274 -25.75 -19.46 -35.66
N ALA A 275 -26.89 -19.49 -34.97
CA ALA A 275 -28.11 -18.69 -35.14
C ALA A 275 -28.71 -18.22 -33.81
N CYS A 276 -29.45 -17.11 -33.86
CA CYS A 276 -30.33 -16.64 -32.80
C CYS A 276 -31.66 -17.41 -32.82
N THR A 277 -32.09 -17.94 -31.68
CA THR A 277 -33.52 -18.17 -31.40
C THR A 277 -33.82 -17.93 -29.92
N ALA A 278 -34.66 -16.93 -29.65
CA ALA A 278 -35.34 -16.81 -28.37
C ALA A 278 -36.42 -17.90 -28.24
N SER A 279 -36.71 -18.30 -27.01
CA SER A 279 -37.97 -18.97 -26.69
C SER A 279 -38.43 -18.58 -25.29
N ALA A 280 -39.18 -17.49 -25.25
CA ALA A 280 -40.13 -17.28 -24.17
C ALA A 280 -41.34 -18.21 -24.43
N LYS A 281 -41.68 -19.05 -23.46
CA LYS A 281 -43.01 -19.63 -23.34
C LYS A 281 -43.46 -19.52 -21.89
N SER A 282 -44.46 -18.68 -21.69
CA SER A 282 -45.40 -18.74 -20.58
C SER A 282 -46.25 -20.01 -20.67
N SER A 283 -46.51 -20.65 -19.55
CA SER A 283 -47.65 -21.53 -19.37
C SER A 283 -47.99 -21.63 -17.88
N GLU A 284 -49.18 -21.12 -17.54
CA GLU A 284 -50.07 -21.50 -16.43
C GLU A 284 -49.57 -21.28 -14.98
#